data_AF-A0A5P2BES7-F1
#
_entry.id   AF-A0A5P2BES7-F1
#
_cell.length_a   1.000
_cell.length_b   1.000
_cell.length_c   1.000
_cell.angle_alpha   90.00
_cell.angle_beta   90.00
_cell.angle_gamma   90.00
#
_symmetry.space_group_name_H-M   'P 1'
#
loop_
_entity.id
_entity.type
_entity.pdbx_description
1 polymer ?
#
loop_
_entity_poly.entity_id
_entity_poly.type
_entity_poly.pdbx_seq_one_letter_code
_entity_poly.pdbx_strand_id
1 'polypeptide(L)'
;MGYWGYYVVGRSERPLVELAAVEGLRDELTLLDRRPDGWQVWEMPGGNNGDGDGVPDVGNMNTLARESGAPALFGYVMDSSCVIIEAAAPESGAWTTCLARRAMADYIGGAAADLTVEDYFLEPRDAAERAVAWAAESGRTVPAGPLLDVLKADAEPSAEELFFRFLDRLGVVPQ
;
A
#
# COMPACT_ATOMS: atom_id res chain seq x y z
N MET A 1 -15.22 12.92 -9.11
CA MET A 1 -14.72 11.55 -9.34
C MET A 1 -13.26 11.61 -9.01
N GLY A 2 -12.89 11.05 -7.86
CA GLY A 2 -11.51 10.87 -7.45
C GLY A 2 -10.87 9.70 -8.18
N TYR A 3 -9.58 9.52 -7.94
CA TYR A 3 -8.78 8.45 -8.48
C TYR A 3 -9.12 7.11 -7.82
N TRP A 4 -9.11 6.07 -8.63
CA TRP A 4 -9.13 4.68 -8.21
C TRP A 4 -7.94 3.99 -8.85
N GLY A 5 -7.23 3.17 -8.10
CA GLY A 5 -6.10 2.43 -8.63
C GLY A 5 -5.13 1.96 -7.56
N TYR A 6 -4.06 1.33 -8.01
CA TYR A 6 -3.08 0.68 -7.16
C TYR A 6 -1.71 1.32 -7.28
N TYR A 7 -1.02 1.39 -6.16
CA TYR A 7 0.41 1.58 -6.11
C TYR A 7 1.08 0.28 -5.68
N VAL A 8 2.07 -0.16 -6.46
CA VAL A 8 2.91 -1.32 -6.17
C VAL A 8 4.29 -0.83 -5.75
N VAL A 9 4.66 -1.14 -4.52
CA VAL A 9 5.91 -0.69 -3.90
C VAL A 9 6.74 -1.91 -3.50
N GLY A 10 8.00 -1.92 -3.88
CA GLY A 10 8.89 -3.02 -3.53
C GLY A 10 10.34 -2.68 -3.79
N ARG A 11 11.23 -3.43 -3.14
CA ARG A 11 12.67 -3.30 -3.33
C ARG A 11 13.20 -4.49 -4.12
N SER A 12 13.84 -4.24 -5.26
CA SER A 12 14.49 -5.28 -6.05
C SER A 12 15.59 -4.68 -6.91
N GLU A 13 16.65 -5.47 -7.17
CA GLU A 13 17.70 -5.10 -8.12
C GLU A 13 17.17 -5.04 -9.56
N ARG A 14 16.17 -5.88 -9.87
CA ARG A 14 15.50 -5.95 -11.18
C ARG A 14 14.16 -5.21 -11.14
N PRO A 15 13.62 -4.76 -12.29
CA PRO A 15 12.27 -4.18 -12.34
C PRO A 15 11.22 -5.10 -11.70
N LEU A 16 10.31 -4.56 -10.88
CA LEU A 16 9.28 -5.37 -10.21
C LEU A 16 8.39 -6.10 -11.22
N VAL A 17 8.11 -5.49 -12.37
CA VAL A 17 7.33 -6.07 -13.49
C VAL A 17 7.99 -7.30 -14.16
N GLU A 18 9.23 -7.62 -13.80
CA GLU A 18 9.91 -8.86 -14.21
C GLU A 18 9.72 -10.01 -13.20
N LEU A 19 9.08 -9.76 -12.05
CA LEU A 19 8.77 -10.77 -11.05
C LEU A 19 7.43 -11.44 -11.39
N ALA A 20 7.35 -12.75 -11.18
CA ALA A 20 6.17 -13.54 -11.52
C ALA A 20 4.94 -13.10 -10.69
N ALA A 21 5.18 -12.53 -9.50
CA ALA A 21 4.16 -11.94 -8.64
C ALA A 21 3.26 -10.90 -9.33
N VAL A 22 3.79 -10.15 -10.31
CA VAL A 22 3.09 -9.06 -11.01
C VAL A 22 3.24 -9.13 -12.53
N GLU A 23 3.73 -10.24 -13.06
CA GLU A 23 4.02 -10.41 -14.49
C GLU A 23 2.76 -10.22 -15.35
N GLY A 24 1.60 -10.70 -14.87
CA GLY A 24 0.31 -10.55 -15.57
C GLY A 24 -0.16 -9.11 -15.72
N LEU A 25 0.44 -8.15 -15.00
CA LEU A 25 0.06 -6.74 -14.95
C LEU A 25 1.11 -5.84 -15.60
N ARG A 26 2.15 -6.42 -16.19
CA ARG A 26 3.29 -5.69 -16.75
C ARG A 26 2.87 -4.55 -17.67
N ASP A 27 1.89 -4.78 -18.53
CA ASP A 27 1.45 -3.82 -19.54
C ASP A 27 0.51 -2.75 -18.97
N GLU A 28 0.00 -2.94 -17.75
CA GLU A 28 -0.90 -2.03 -17.03
C GLU A 28 -0.16 -1.19 -15.99
N LEU A 29 1.03 -1.63 -15.56
CA LEU A 29 1.87 -0.95 -14.59
C LEU A 29 2.77 0.11 -15.23
N THR A 30 2.65 1.34 -14.75
CA THR A 30 3.52 2.47 -15.11
C THR A 30 4.51 2.75 -13.98
N LEU A 31 5.81 2.81 -14.29
CA LEU A 31 6.83 3.16 -13.31
C LEU A 31 6.71 4.65 -12.95
N LEU A 32 6.53 4.95 -11.66
CA LEU A 32 6.51 6.32 -11.14
C LEU A 32 7.88 6.76 -10.60
N ASP A 33 8.52 5.92 -9.80
CA ASP A 33 9.84 6.22 -9.25
C ASP A 33 10.70 4.96 -9.11
N ARG A 34 12.01 5.11 -9.32
CA ARG A 34 13.02 4.08 -9.09
C ARG A 34 14.23 4.71 -8.39
N ARG A 35 14.54 4.18 -7.21
CA ARG A 35 15.60 4.67 -6.33
C ARG A 35 16.91 3.89 -6.53
N PRO A 36 18.07 4.50 -6.25
CA PRO A 36 19.38 3.83 -6.34
C PRO A 36 19.54 2.62 -5.40
N ASP A 37 18.80 2.58 -4.30
CA ASP A 37 18.81 1.48 -3.31
C ASP A 37 17.82 0.34 -3.63
N GLY A 38 17.21 0.39 -4.83
CA GLY A 38 16.38 -0.67 -5.40
C GLY A 38 14.88 -0.51 -5.15
N TRP A 39 14.47 0.51 -4.40
CA TRP A 39 13.04 0.80 -4.23
C TRP A 39 12.41 1.27 -5.53
N GLN A 40 11.21 0.77 -5.79
CA GLN A 40 10.43 1.09 -6.97
C GLN A 40 8.99 1.34 -6.57
N VAL A 41 8.36 2.34 -7.18
CA VAL A 41 6.93 2.62 -7.10
C VAL A 41 6.36 2.54 -8.49
N TRP A 42 5.37 1.67 -8.65
CA TRP A 42 4.60 1.50 -9.88
C TRP A 42 3.16 1.86 -9.60
N GLU A 43 2.49 2.41 -10.60
CA GLU A 43 1.08 2.73 -10.59
C GLU A 43 0.34 1.84 -11.57
N MET A 44 -0.80 1.32 -11.14
CA MET A 44 -1.78 0.69 -12.01
C MET A 44 -3.09 1.47 -11.86
N PRO A 45 -3.42 2.35 -12.82
CA PRO A 45 -4.67 3.07 -12.80
C PRO A 45 -5.85 2.10 -12.77
N GLY A 46 -6.84 2.35 -11.93
CA GLY A 46 -8.09 1.61 -11.95
C GLY A 46 -8.79 1.81 -13.29
N GLY A 47 -9.00 0.72 -14.03
CA GLY A 47 -9.75 0.76 -15.27
C GLY A 47 -11.22 1.03 -15.00
N ASN A 48 -11.78 2.08 -15.61
CA ASN A 48 -13.23 2.22 -15.79
C ASN A 48 -13.70 1.28 -16.93
N ASN A 49 -13.27 0.01 -16.89
CA ASN A 49 -13.61 -0.98 -17.90
C ASN A 49 -15.00 -1.48 -17.52
N GLY A 50 -16.02 -0.99 -18.22
CA GLY A 50 -17.45 -1.17 -17.96
C GLY A 50 -18.01 -2.60 -18.01
N ASP A 51 -17.22 -3.60 -17.63
CA ASP A 51 -17.60 -4.99 -17.44
C ASP A 51 -17.25 -5.42 -16.00
N GLY A 52 -18.02 -4.93 -15.04
CA GLY A 52 -18.12 -5.47 -13.68
C GLY A 52 -17.25 -4.78 -12.63
N ASP A 53 -17.84 -4.60 -11.45
CA ASP A 53 -17.32 -3.97 -10.22
C ASP A 53 -16.10 -4.68 -9.59
N GLY A 54 -15.14 -5.14 -10.38
CA GLY A 54 -13.96 -5.85 -9.93
C GLY A 54 -12.82 -4.89 -9.58
N VAL A 55 -12.42 -4.90 -8.31
CA VAL A 55 -11.12 -4.36 -7.90
C VAL A 55 -10.03 -5.11 -8.70
N PRO A 56 -9.11 -4.41 -9.41
CA PRO A 56 -8.06 -5.06 -10.18
C PRO A 56 -7.22 -6.03 -9.33
N ASP A 57 -7.03 -7.27 -9.79
CA ASP A 57 -6.20 -8.26 -9.09
C ASP A 57 -4.72 -7.93 -9.29
N VAL A 58 -4.11 -7.26 -8.30
CA VAL A 58 -2.70 -6.82 -8.36
C VAL A 58 -1.70 -7.93 -8.06
N GLY A 59 -2.18 -9.17 -7.91
CA GLY A 59 -1.39 -10.32 -7.53
C GLY A 59 -1.21 -10.42 -6.02
N ASN A 60 -0.27 -11.28 -5.58
CA ASN A 60 -0.13 -11.63 -4.18
C ASN A 60 1.10 -10.96 -3.54
N MET A 61 0.84 -10.10 -2.55
CA MET A 61 1.87 -9.36 -1.80
C MET A 61 2.94 -10.27 -1.16
N ASN A 62 2.54 -11.43 -0.63
CA ASN A 62 3.49 -12.39 -0.05
C ASN A 62 4.41 -12.99 -1.12
N THR A 63 3.88 -13.25 -2.32
CA THR A 63 4.67 -13.74 -3.44
C THR A 63 5.69 -12.68 -3.87
N LEU A 64 5.28 -11.41 -3.96
CA LEU A 64 6.17 -10.30 -4.31
C LEU A 64 7.30 -10.11 -3.29
N ALA A 65 6.98 -10.09 -2.00
CA ALA A 65 7.97 -9.98 -0.93
C ALA A 65 8.97 -11.16 -0.94
N ARG A 66 8.48 -12.38 -1.19
CA ARG A 66 9.33 -13.58 -1.28
C ARG A 66 10.23 -13.57 -2.51
N GLU A 67 9.71 -13.21 -3.69
CA GLU A 67 10.47 -13.20 -4.94
C GLU A 67 11.51 -12.09 -5.00
N SER A 68 11.20 -10.94 -4.42
CA SER A 68 12.14 -9.82 -4.28
C SER A 68 13.16 -10.06 -3.15
N GLY A 69 12.84 -10.93 -2.19
CA GLY A 69 13.65 -11.16 -1.00
C GLY A 69 13.69 -9.95 -0.07
N ALA A 70 12.73 -9.03 -0.18
CA ALA A 70 12.69 -7.77 0.53
C ALA A 70 11.26 -7.37 0.87
N PRO A 71 11.07 -6.41 1.79
CA PRO A 71 9.75 -5.87 2.11
C PRO A 71 9.07 -5.24 0.88
N ALA A 72 7.79 -5.51 0.70
CA ALA A 72 6.93 -4.99 -0.36
C ALA A 72 5.57 -4.54 0.20
N LEU A 73 4.86 -3.69 -0.54
CA LEU A 73 3.58 -3.12 -0.14
C LEU A 73 2.71 -2.74 -1.36
N PHE A 74 1.40 -2.94 -1.24
CA PHE A 74 0.38 -2.41 -2.15
C PHE A 74 -0.43 -1.33 -1.43
N GLY A 75 -0.72 -0.26 -2.15
CA GLY A 75 -1.66 0.79 -1.73
C GLY A 75 -2.83 0.85 -2.72
N TYR A 76 -4.02 0.45 -2.29
CA TYR A 76 -5.22 0.57 -3.11
C TYR A 76 -6.01 1.82 -2.76
N VAL A 77 -6.10 2.78 -3.69
CA VAL A 77 -6.79 4.05 -3.50
C VAL A 77 -8.23 3.95 -3.99
N MET A 78 -9.16 4.46 -3.18
CA MET A 78 -10.59 4.49 -3.48
C MET A 78 -11.11 5.93 -3.47
N ASP A 79 -11.54 6.42 -4.64
CA ASP A 79 -12.08 7.76 -4.89
C ASP A 79 -11.23 8.90 -4.33
N SER A 80 -9.90 8.75 -4.34
CA SER A 80 -8.93 9.65 -3.68
C SER A 80 -9.23 9.93 -2.19
N SER A 81 -10.07 9.11 -1.54
CA SER A 81 -10.65 9.39 -0.22
C SER A 81 -10.04 8.52 0.89
N CYS A 82 -9.62 7.30 0.57
CA CYS A 82 -8.92 6.42 1.49
C CYS A 82 -8.04 5.41 0.76
N VAL A 83 -7.18 4.72 1.52
CA VAL A 83 -6.23 3.73 0.97
C VAL A 83 -6.26 2.46 1.80
N ILE A 84 -6.34 1.30 1.16
CA ILE A 84 -6.00 0.01 1.80
C ILE A 84 -4.51 -0.24 1.63
N ILE A 85 -3.84 -0.60 2.72
CA ILE A 85 -2.43 -0.95 2.74
C ILE A 85 -2.31 -2.45 3.00
N GLU A 86 -1.71 -3.15 2.05
CA GLU A 86 -1.31 -4.55 2.21
C GLU A 86 0.20 -4.64 2.11
N ALA A 87 0.85 -5.06 3.19
CA ALA A 87 2.30 -5.14 3.25
C ALA A 87 2.73 -6.56 3.61
N ALA A 88 3.85 -6.98 3.04
CA ALA A 88 4.51 -8.20 3.44
C ALA A 88 6.03 -8.03 3.39
N ALA A 89 6.70 -8.82 4.21
CA ALA A 89 8.13 -8.99 4.14
C ALA A 89 8.51 -10.43 4.51
N PRO A 90 9.63 -10.95 4.01
CA PRO A 90 10.10 -12.30 4.33
C PRO A 90 10.12 -12.66 5.83
N GLU A 91 10.55 -11.74 6.71
CA GLU A 91 10.74 -12.03 8.14
C GLU A 91 9.64 -11.42 9.03
N SER A 92 9.28 -10.15 8.80
CA SER A 92 8.28 -9.43 9.61
C SER A 92 6.83 -9.79 9.27
N GLY A 93 6.62 -10.57 8.21
CA GLY A 93 5.34 -11.16 7.84
C GLY A 93 4.38 -10.19 7.15
N ALA A 94 3.17 -10.67 6.90
CA ALA A 94 2.10 -9.89 6.27
C ALA A 94 1.26 -9.13 7.30
N TRP A 95 0.78 -7.95 6.91
CA TRP A 95 -0.15 -7.15 7.68
C TRP A 95 -0.95 -6.22 6.78
N THR A 96 -2.15 -5.85 7.25
CA THR A 96 -3.07 -5.01 6.51
C THR A 96 -3.61 -3.89 7.40
N THR A 97 -3.68 -2.67 6.87
CA THR A 97 -4.33 -1.52 7.51
C THR A 97 -4.95 -0.60 6.47
N CYS A 98 -5.44 0.56 6.90
CA CYS A 98 -5.96 1.59 6.00
C CYS A 98 -5.47 3.00 6.40
N LEU A 99 -5.43 3.90 5.41
CA LEU A 99 -5.26 5.35 5.59
C LEU A 99 -6.60 6.06 5.40
N ALA A 100 -6.78 7.22 6.05
CA ALA A 100 -8.07 7.93 6.13
C ALA A 100 -9.20 7.02 6.64
N ARG A 101 -8.98 6.49 7.85
CA ARG A 101 -9.81 5.45 8.50
C ARG A 101 -11.30 5.80 8.54
N ARG A 102 -11.64 7.08 8.72
CA ARG A 102 -13.03 7.53 8.74
C ARG A 102 -13.71 7.35 7.38
N ALA A 103 -13.06 7.77 6.29
CA ALA A 103 -13.59 7.55 4.95
C ALA A 103 -13.65 6.05 4.60
N MET A 104 -12.69 5.25 5.08
CA MET A 104 -12.74 3.77 4.95
C MET A 104 -13.97 3.17 5.64
N ALA A 105 -14.35 3.67 6.82
CA ALA A 105 -15.54 3.22 7.54
C ALA A 105 -16.82 3.46 6.75
N ASP A 106 -16.91 4.58 6.04
CA ASP A 106 -18.07 4.90 5.19
C ASP A 106 -18.19 3.90 4.02
N TYR A 107 -17.07 3.47 3.43
CA TYR A 107 -17.04 2.43 2.40
C TYR A 107 -17.46 1.04 2.92
N ILE A 108 -16.96 0.63 4.09
CA ILE A 108 -17.29 -0.68 4.68
C ILE A 108 -18.73 -0.71 5.20
N GLY A 109 -19.14 0.32 5.94
CA GLY A 109 -20.48 0.42 6.52
C GLY A 109 -21.60 0.52 5.48
N GLY A 110 -21.27 0.94 4.25
CA GLY A 110 -22.19 0.90 3.11
C GLY A 110 -22.38 -0.50 2.50
N ALA A 111 -21.43 -1.43 2.71
CA ALA A 111 -21.39 -2.74 2.05
C ALA A 111 -21.91 -3.90 2.92
N ALA A 112 -21.74 -3.85 4.25
CA ALA A 112 -22.22 -4.89 5.18
C ALA A 112 -22.60 -4.27 6.54
N ALA A 113 -23.82 -4.52 7.01
CA ALA A 113 -24.39 -3.84 8.19
C ALA A 113 -23.82 -4.30 9.56
N ASP A 114 -22.92 -5.28 9.57
CA ASP A 114 -22.36 -5.90 10.78
C ASP A 114 -20.83 -5.88 10.84
N LEU A 115 -20.14 -5.40 9.81
CA LEU A 115 -18.68 -5.35 9.77
C LEU A 115 -18.17 -3.92 9.92
N THR A 116 -17.07 -3.79 10.65
CA THR A 116 -16.39 -2.53 10.95
C THR A 116 -14.98 -2.54 10.37
N VAL A 117 -14.34 -1.37 10.32
CA VAL A 117 -12.95 -1.24 9.84
C VAL A 117 -12.00 -2.11 10.66
N GLU A 118 -12.30 -2.26 11.94
CA GLU A 118 -11.56 -3.00 12.95
C GLU A 118 -11.57 -4.52 12.69
N ASP A 119 -12.58 -5.03 11.97
CA ASP A 119 -12.65 -6.44 11.57
C ASP A 119 -11.70 -6.78 10.41
N TYR A 120 -11.28 -5.77 9.63
CA TYR A 120 -10.44 -5.95 8.45
C TYR A 120 -9.01 -5.44 8.62
N PHE A 121 -8.82 -4.40 9.45
CA PHE A 121 -7.61 -3.61 9.46
C PHE A 121 -7.05 -3.45 10.86
N LEU A 122 -5.73 -3.66 10.98
CA LEU A 122 -5.00 -3.35 12.20
C LEU A 122 -5.29 -1.92 12.65
N GLU A 123 -5.45 -1.75 13.96
CA GLU A 123 -5.56 -0.43 14.57
C GLU A 123 -4.29 0.39 14.29
N PRO A 124 -4.37 1.74 14.20
CA PRO A 124 -3.22 2.57 13.84
C PRO A 124 -1.96 2.34 14.65
N ARG A 125 -2.08 1.98 15.94
CA ARG A 125 -0.93 1.70 16.80
C ARG A 125 -0.23 0.40 16.39
N ASP A 126 -0.99 -0.68 16.24
CA ASP A 126 -0.45 -1.98 15.86
C ASP A 126 0.12 -1.93 14.45
N ALA A 127 -0.55 -1.24 13.53
CA ALA A 127 -0.06 -0.98 12.19
C ALA A 127 1.27 -0.19 12.19
N ALA A 128 1.42 0.81 13.06
CA ALA A 128 2.68 1.54 13.21
C ALA A 128 3.82 0.65 13.69
N GLU A 129 3.55 -0.26 14.65
CA GLU A 129 4.54 -1.23 15.14
C GLU A 129 4.96 -2.21 14.04
N ARG A 130 4.00 -2.70 13.23
CA ARG A 130 4.29 -3.54 12.05
C ARG A 130 5.08 -2.80 10.98
N ALA A 131 4.73 -1.54 10.71
CA ALA A 131 5.43 -0.68 9.76
C ALA A 131 6.89 -0.45 10.16
N VAL A 132 7.18 -0.26 11.45
CA VAL A 132 8.55 -0.12 11.96
C VAL A 132 9.36 -1.41 11.74
N ALA A 133 8.78 -2.57 12.06
CA ALA A 133 9.44 -3.86 11.84
C ALA A 133 9.71 -4.12 10.35
N TRP A 134 8.72 -3.83 9.50
CA TRP A 134 8.81 -3.93 8.04
C TRP A 134 9.93 -3.02 7.47
N ALA A 135 10.03 -1.77 7.96
CA ALA A 135 11.10 -0.87 7.55
C ALA A 135 12.48 -1.34 8.04
N ALA A 136 12.57 -1.85 9.27
CA ALA A 136 13.80 -2.38 9.85
C ALA A 136 14.38 -3.54 9.05
N GLU A 137 13.54 -4.42 8.51
CA GLU A 137 13.96 -5.53 7.65
C GLU A 137 14.62 -5.05 6.34
N SER A 138 14.23 -3.87 5.84
CA SER A 138 14.93 -3.22 4.71
C SER A 138 16.22 -2.49 5.10
N GLY A 139 16.63 -2.55 6.37
CA GLY A 139 17.78 -1.83 6.93
C GLY A 139 17.49 -0.38 7.31
N ARG A 140 16.21 0.02 7.43
CA ARG A 140 15.81 1.38 7.77
C ARG A 140 15.37 1.49 9.23
N THR A 141 15.83 2.53 9.92
CA THR A 141 15.32 2.86 11.25
C THR A 141 14.37 4.04 11.14
N VAL A 142 13.09 3.79 11.39
CA VAL A 142 12.03 4.81 11.32
C VAL A 142 11.33 4.94 12.67
N PRO A 143 10.95 6.16 13.09
CA PRO A 143 10.25 6.37 14.36
C PRO A 143 8.77 5.99 14.24
N ALA A 144 8.24 5.29 15.25
CA ALA A 144 6.82 4.89 15.29
C ALA A 144 5.84 6.08 15.37
N GLY A 145 6.24 7.19 16.01
CA GLY A 145 5.38 8.37 16.21
C GLY A 145 4.87 8.97 14.90
N PRO A 146 5.76 9.39 13.98
CA PRO A 146 5.35 9.90 12.66
C PRO A 146 4.54 8.93 11.82
N LEU A 147 4.79 7.62 11.92
CA LEU A 147 3.97 6.60 11.24
C LEU A 147 2.55 6.57 11.83
N LEU A 148 2.44 6.58 13.16
CA LEU A 148 1.15 6.63 13.86
C LEU A 148 0.37 7.90 13.53
N ASP A 149 1.04 9.04 13.41
CA ASP A 149 0.41 10.31 13.04
C ASP A 149 -0.20 10.23 11.64
N VAL A 150 0.51 9.63 10.67
CA VAL A 150 0.00 9.42 9.31
C VAL A 150 -1.15 8.41 9.28
N LEU A 151 -1.05 7.31 10.04
CA LEU A 151 -2.11 6.28 10.14
C LEU A 151 -3.42 6.80 10.78
N LYS A 152 -3.34 7.90 11.53
CA LYS A 152 -4.50 8.58 12.14
C LYS A 152 -5.03 9.75 11.33
N ALA A 153 -4.31 10.20 10.32
CA ALA A 153 -4.68 11.38 9.55
C ALA A 153 -5.82 11.06 8.57
N ASP A 154 -6.62 12.10 8.29
CA ASP A 154 -7.57 12.11 7.18
C ASP A 154 -6.83 12.39 5.85
N ALA A 155 -7.48 12.04 4.73
CA ALA A 155 -6.97 12.26 3.37
C ALA A 155 -7.00 13.74 3.00
N GLU A 156 -5.96 14.49 3.39
CA GLU A 156 -5.83 15.91 3.08
C GLU A 156 -4.46 16.22 2.43
N PRO A 157 -4.44 16.76 1.20
CA PRO A 157 -5.58 17.08 0.32
C PRO A 157 -6.18 15.87 -0.41
N SER A 158 -5.50 14.72 -0.43
CA SER A 158 -5.97 13.48 -1.06
C SER A 158 -5.39 12.23 -0.39
N ALA A 159 -5.98 11.08 -0.67
CA ALA A 159 -5.51 9.79 -0.15
C ALA A 159 -4.16 9.38 -0.73
N GLU A 160 -3.88 9.75 -1.98
CA GLU A 160 -2.62 9.56 -2.68
C GLU A 160 -1.49 10.34 -1.99
N GLU A 161 -1.73 11.63 -1.66
CA GLU A 161 -0.73 12.42 -0.94
C GLU A 161 -0.46 11.87 0.46
N LEU A 162 -1.51 11.39 1.14
CA LEU A 162 -1.38 10.71 2.43
C LEU A 162 -0.59 9.39 2.31
N PHE A 163 -0.80 8.64 1.22
CA PHE A 163 -0.07 7.42 0.91
C PHE A 163 1.42 7.70 0.65
N PHE A 164 1.76 8.68 -0.18
CA PHE A 164 3.16 9.04 -0.40
C PHE A 164 3.81 9.60 0.87
N ARG A 165 3.05 10.29 1.73
CA ARG A 165 3.54 10.70 3.07
C ARG A 165 3.83 9.48 3.94
N PHE A 166 3.01 8.43 3.85
CA PHE A 166 3.27 7.16 4.54
C PHE A 166 4.55 6.49 4.03
N LEU A 167 4.77 6.44 2.71
CA LEU A 167 6.01 5.93 2.11
C LEU A 167 7.25 6.73 2.53
N ASP A 168 7.13 8.05 2.66
CA ASP A 168 8.18 8.91 3.21
C ASP A 168 8.51 8.55 4.66
N ARG A 169 7.50 8.34 5.50
CA ARG A 169 7.72 7.92 6.90
C ARG A 169 8.29 6.52 7.04
N LEU A 170 8.05 5.64 6.07
CA LEU A 170 8.73 4.34 5.94
C LEU A 170 10.16 4.45 5.42
N GLY A 171 10.57 5.64 4.96
CA GLY A 171 11.86 5.91 4.35
C GLY A 171 11.99 5.36 2.93
N VAL A 172 10.90 4.97 2.27
CA VAL A 172 10.92 4.38 0.92
C VAL A 172 11.09 5.45 -0.16
N VAL A 173 10.22 6.47 -0.12
CA VAL A 173 10.22 7.59 -1.08
C VAL A 173 10.19 8.89 -0.30
N PRO A 174 11.27 9.69 -0.32
CA PRO A 174 11.23 10.99 0.32
C PRO A 174 10.25 11.92 -0.41
N GLN A 175 9.36 12.58 0.34
CA GLN A 175 8.50 13.66 -0.17
C GLN A 175 9.27 14.98 -0.29
#